data_AF-B1G0G8-F1
#
_entry.id   AF-B1G0G8-F1
#
_cell.length_a   1.000
_cell.length_b   1.000
_cell.length_c   1.000
_cell.angle_alpha   90.00
_cell.angle_beta   90.00
_cell.angle_gamma   90.00
#
_symmetry.space_group_name_H-M   'P 1'
#
loop_
_entity.id
_entity.type
_entity.pdbx_description
1 polymer ?
#
loop_
_entity_poly.entity_id
_entity_poly.type
_entity_poly.pdbx_seq_one_letter_code
_entity_poly.pdbx_strand_id
1 'polypeptide(L)' 'MRQAMIERDLAHIEHVLLRSHASARENSAFPLSYWHDRLRRIKDAGQLWGVHLRKIDTLQRILNGALPPG' A
#
# COMPACT_ATOMS: atom_id res chain seq x y z
N MET A 1 -18.60 2.51 7.02
CA MET A 1 -18.22 2.81 5.62
C MET A 1 -16.75 3.20 5.46
N ARG A 2 -16.22 4.18 6.21
CA ARG A 2 -14.84 4.68 6.04
C ARG A 2 -13.73 3.62 6.26
N GLN A 3 -13.86 2.77 7.29
CA GLN A 3 -12.87 1.71 7.57
C GLN A 3 -12.81 0.65 6.46
N ALA A 4 -13.97 0.20 5.95
CA ALA A 4 -14.04 -0.76 4.85
C ALA A 4 -13.38 -0.22 3.55
N MET A 5 -13.44 1.09 3.30
CA MET A 5 -12.73 1.70 2.17
C MET A 5 -11.22 1.70 2.37
N ILE A 6 -10.75 1.99 3.59
CA ILE A 6 -9.32 1.95 3.94
C ILE A 6 -8.79 0.52 3.80
N GLU A 7 -9.50 -0.47 4.33
CA GLU A 7 -9.12 -1.89 4.24
C GLU A 7 -9.07 -2.36 2.79
N ARG A 8 -10.09 -2.01 2.00
CA ARG A 8 -10.13 -2.31 0.55
C ARG A 8 -8.94 -1.69 -0.19
N ASP A 9 -8.65 -0.42 0.08
CA ASP A 9 -7.54 0.27 -0.56
C ASP A 9 -6.19 -0.35 -0.17
N LEU A 10 -5.98 -0.66 1.11
CA LEU A 10 -4.77 -1.33 1.58
C LEU A 10 -4.61 -2.73 1.00
N ALA A 11 -5.69 -3.49 0.88
CA ALA A 11 -5.67 -4.82 0.25
C ALA A 11 -5.37 -4.73 -1.25
N HIS A 12 -5.88 -3.72 -1.94
CA HIS A 12 -5.60 -3.50 -3.36
C HIS A 12 -4.12 -3.15 -3.59
N ILE A 13 -3.58 -2.23 -2.79
CA ILE A 13 -2.17 -1.82 -2.85
C ILE A 13 -1.25 -3.02 -2.57
N GLU A 14 -1.59 -3.81 -1.54
CA GLU A 14 -0.88 -5.05 -1.22
C GLU A 14 -0.90 -6.05 -2.38
N HIS A 15 -2.05 -6.26 -3.02
CA HIS A 15 -2.17 -7.17 -4.15
C HIS A 15 -1.30 -6.73 -5.34
N VAL A 16 -1.32 -5.45 -5.68
CA VAL A 16 -0.49 -4.88 -6.75
C VAL A 16 1.00 -5.01 -6.42
N LEU A 17 1.40 -4.82 -5.16
CA LEU A 17 2.81 -4.86 -4.75
C LEU A 17 3.37 -6.27 -4.58
N LEU A 18 2.57 -7.22 -4.07
CA LEU A 18 3.06 -8.56 -3.69
C LEU A 18 2.75 -9.66 -4.71
N ARG A 19 1.61 -9.60 -5.41
CA ARG A 19 1.21 -10.70 -6.32
C ARG A 19 1.64 -10.50 -7.77
N SER A 20 2.02 -9.29 -8.12
CA SER A 20 2.61 -9.01 -9.42
C SER A 20 4.09 -9.42 -9.38
N HIS A 21 4.40 -10.59 -9.95
CA HIS A 21 5.77 -11.15 -10.01
C HIS A 21 6.79 -10.23 -10.70
N ALA A 22 6.32 -9.29 -11.54
CA ALA A 22 7.10 -8.15 -12.01
C ALA A 22 6.76 -6.97 -11.10
N SER A 23 7.76 -6.22 -10.66
CA SER A 23 7.65 -5.12 -9.69
C SER A 23 6.38 -4.26 -9.88
N ALA A 24 5.84 -3.61 -8.84
CA ALA A 24 4.71 -2.68 -9.02
C ALA A 24 4.98 -1.58 -10.06
N ARG A 25 6.26 -1.34 -10.39
CA ARG A 25 6.74 -0.49 -11.49
C ARG A 25 6.43 -1.06 -12.87
N GLU A 26 6.41 -2.38 -13.04
CA GLU A 26 6.19 -3.09 -14.31
C GLU A 26 4.75 -3.57 -14.50
N ASN A 27 4.04 -3.90 -13.40
CA ASN A 27 2.71 -4.51 -13.46
C ASN A 27 1.54 -3.58 -13.17
N SER A 28 1.79 -2.34 -12.71
CA SER A 28 0.71 -1.39 -12.49
C SER A 28 0.66 -0.35 -13.60
N ALA A 29 -0.55 0.01 -14.04
CA ALA A 29 -0.78 1.11 -14.98
C ALA A 29 -0.40 2.49 -14.42
N PHE A 30 0.07 2.54 -13.16
CA PHE A 30 0.40 3.76 -12.44
C PHE A 30 1.88 3.77 -12.03
N PRO A 31 2.53 4.93 -12.00
CA PRO A 31 3.91 5.02 -11.51
C PRO A 31 4.00 4.72 -10.01
N LEU A 32 5.17 4.31 -9.51
CA LEU A 32 5.40 4.06 -8.07
C LEU A 32 5.03 5.26 -7.19
N SER A 33 5.26 6.49 -7.68
CA SER A 33 4.90 7.73 -6.99
C SER A 33 3.40 7.82 -6.68
N TYR A 34 2.54 7.31 -7.56
CA TYR A 34 1.09 7.26 -7.33
C TYR A 34 0.76 6.45 -6.08
N TRP A 35 1.42 5.31 -5.88
CA TRP A 35 1.18 4.43 -4.74
C TRP A 35 1.71 5.04 -3.43
N HIS A 36 2.84 5.74 -3.48
CA HIS A 36 3.32 6.53 -2.34
C HIS A 36 2.31 7.61 -1.93
N ASP A 37 1.78 8.37 -2.89
CA ASP A 37 0.78 9.39 -2.62
C ASP A 37 -0.52 8.81 -2.09
N ARG A 38 -0.94 7.64 -2.59
CA ARG A 38 -2.15 6.98 -2.11
C ARG A 38 -2.00 6.49 -0.67
N LEU A 39 -0.87 5.87 -0.31
CA LEU A 39 -0.59 5.50 1.08
C LEU A 39 -0.54 6.71 2.00
N ARG A 40 0.06 7.83 1.56
CA ARG A 40 0.07 9.09 2.31
C ARG A 40 -1.35 9.60 2.58
N ARG A 41 -2.22 9.63 1.57
CA ARG A 41 -3.62 10.05 1.75
C ARG A 41 -4.39 9.14 2.71
N ILE A 42 -4.14 7.83 2.70
CA ILE A 42 -4.74 6.88 3.65
C ILE A 42 -4.24 7.17 5.06
N LYS A 43 -2.93 7.43 5.23
CA LYS A 43 -2.31 7.82 6.51
C LYS A 43 -2.90 9.11 7.07
N ASP A 44 -3.11 10.10 6.21
CA ASP A 44 -3.63 11.42 6.56
C ASP A 44 -5.14 11.42 6.83
N ALA A 45 -5.86 10.32 6.56
CA ALA A 45 -7.31 10.23 6.74
C ALA A 45 -7.77 10.18 8.22
N GLY A 46 -6.87 10.28 9.20
CA GLY A 46 -7.14 10.60 10.60
C GLY A 46 -7.70 9.49 11.50
N GLN A 47 -8.36 8.46 10.95
CA GLN A 47 -8.85 7.30 11.71
C GLN A 47 -8.23 6.00 11.19
N LEU A 48 -7.06 5.66 11.73
CA LEU A 48 -6.37 4.40 11.48
C LEU A 48 -6.18 3.64 12.78
N TRP A 49 -6.37 2.32 12.72
CA TRP A 49 -6.04 1.42 13.81
C TRP A 49 -4.58 0.98 13.69
N GLY A 50 -4.00 0.47 14.78
CA GLY A 50 -2.61 -0.01 14.78
C GLY A 50 -2.31 -1.07 13.70
N VAL A 51 -3.32 -1.88 13.33
CA VAL A 51 -3.20 -2.82 12.22
C VAL A 51 -3.04 -2.12 10.85
N HIS A 52 -3.77 -1.02 10.62
CA HIS A 52 -3.65 -0.24 9.39
C HIS A 52 -2.29 0.46 9.31
N LEU A 53 -1.81 1.01 10.43
CA LEU A 53 -0.50 1.68 10.49
C LEU A 53 0.65 0.71 10.18
N ARG A 54 0.63 -0.51 10.76
CA ARG A 54 1.62 -1.55 10.47
C ARG A 54 1.59 -1.96 9.00
N LYS A 55 0.39 -2.14 8.43
CA LYS A 55 0.23 -2.49 7.02
C LYS A 55 0.77 -1.40 6.09
N ILE A 56 0.48 -0.13 6.39
CA ILE A 56 1.02 1.01 5.63
C ILE A 56 2.54 1.05 5.69
N ASP A 57 3.15 0.83 6.85
CA ASP A 57 4.63 0.80 6.99
C ASP A 57 5.25 -0.31 6.12
N THR A 58 4.70 -1.52 6.17
CA THR A 58 5.15 -2.64 5.32
C THR A 58 5.04 -2.30 3.84
N LEU A 59 3.89 -1.76 3.39
CA LEU A 59 3.68 -1.39 1.99
C LEU A 59 4.63 -0.26 1.55
N GLN A 60 4.92 0.71 2.42
CA GLN A 60 5.91 1.76 2.15
C GLN A 60 7.32 1.19 2.00
N ARG A 61 7.72 0.22 2.84
CA ARG A 61 9.01 -0.46 2.70
C ARG A 61 9.13 -1.19 1.37
N ILE A 62 8.10 -1.93 0.96
CA ILE A 62 8.06 -2.65 -0.31
C ILE A 62 8.17 -1.67 -1.49
N LEU A 63 7.45 -0.55 -1.45
CA LEU A 63 7.55 0.49 -2.48
C LEU A 63 8.96 1.10 -2.58
N ASN A 64 9.65 1.22 -1.45
CA ASN A 64 11.04 1.68 -1.39
C ASN A 64 12.07 0.61 -1.81
N GLY A 65 11.63 -0.59 -2.21
CA GLY A 65 12.51 -1.68 -2.66
C GLY A 65 13.01 -2.60 -1.55
N ALA A 66 12.47 -2.51 -0.33
CA ALA A 66 12.74 -3.52 0.68
C ALA A 66 12.00 -4.83 0.34
N LEU A 67 12.67 -5.97 0.52
CA LEU A 67 12.01 -7.27 0.43
C LEU A 67 10.90 -7.36 1.50
N PRO A 68 9.70 -7.84 1.15
CA PRO A 68 8.66 -8.08 2.14
C PRO A 68 9.19 -9.06 3.20
N PRO A 69 8.87 -8.88 4.50
CA PRO A 69 9.17 -9.88 5.50
C PRO A 69 8.46 -11.19 5.10
N GLY A 70 9.25 -12.25 4.94
CA GLY A 70 8.76 -13.60 4.61
C GLY A 70 7.95 -14.22 5.73
#